data_AF-A0A7Y3AAM0-F1
#
_entry.id   AF-A0A7Y3AAM0-F1
#
_cell.length_a   1.000
_cell.length_b   1.000
_cell.length_c   1.000
_cell.angle_alpha   90.00
_cell.angle_beta   90.00
_cell.angle_gamma   90.00
#
_symmetry.space_group_name_H-M   'P 1'
#
loop_
_entity.id
_entity.type
_entity.pdbx_description
1 polymer ?
#
loop_
_entity_poly.entity_id
_entity_poly.type
_entity_poly.pdbx_seq_one_letter_code
_entity_poly.pdbx_strand_id
1 'polypeptide(L)'
;MIARDQGCALCRAHYSLCEAHHIIPWESPARGPTDIDNGALVCTDCHHWLHEHDLILVRDPNTGTWTTRPAQPHEIVPKRKPAEPEPAPSGDVPEPRDQAPTAQSG
;
A
#
# COMPACT_ATOMS: atom_id res chain seq x y z
N MET A 1 20.55 -6.23 1.60
CA MET A 1 19.82 -7.29 2.35
C MET A 1 20.33 -8.70 2.04
N ILE A 2 20.59 -9.07 0.79
CA ILE A 2 21.10 -10.42 0.40
C ILE A 2 22.22 -10.94 1.32
N ALA A 3 23.27 -10.14 1.55
CA ALA A 3 24.38 -10.54 2.40
C ALA A 3 23.97 -10.87 3.85
N ARG A 4 23.03 -10.10 4.43
CA ARG A 4 22.55 -10.26 5.81
C ARG A 4 21.55 -11.42 5.93
N ASP A 5 20.58 -11.49 5.03
CA ASP A 5 19.43 -12.39 5.16
C ASP A 5 19.67 -13.76 4.51
N GLN A 6 20.54 -13.82 3.49
CA GLN A 6 20.95 -15.04 2.77
C GLN A 6 19.79 -15.83 2.12
N GLY A 7 18.56 -15.33 2.19
CA GLY A 7 17.32 -15.99 1.78
C GLY A 7 16.13 -15.37 2.52
N CYS A 8 14.95 -15.94 2.33
CA CYS A 8 13.73 -15.48 3.01
C CYS A 8 13.91 -15.53 4.53
N ALA A 9 13.50 -14.45 5.21
CA ALA A 9 13.52 -14.31 6.65
C ALA A 9 12.70 -15.39 7.38
N LEU A 10 11.62 -15.90 6.76
CA LEU A 10 10.68 -16.83 7.39
C LEU A 10 10.92 -18.29 7.00
N CYS A 11 10.94 -18.60 5.70
CA CYS A 11 11.01 -19.99 5.21
C CYS A 11 12.38 -20.40 4.66
N ARG A 12 13.35 -19.47 4.64
CA ARG A 12 14.70 -19.69 4.09
C ARG A 12 14.76 -20.02 2.59
N ALA A 13 13.70 -19.75 1.83
CA ALA A 13 13.74 -19.80 0.36
C ALA A 13 14.93 -19.00 -0.19
N HIS A 14 15.50 -19.47 -1.30
CA HIS A 14 16.68 -18.86 -1.90
C HIS A 14 16.45 -17.37 -2.24
N TYR A 15 17.47 -16.53 -2.05
CA TYR A 15 17.33 -15.08 -2.20
C TYR A 15 16.87 -14.62 -3.59
N SER A 16 17.06 -15.44 -4.64
CA SER A 16 16.59 -15.15 -6.00
C SER A 16 15.07 -15.21 -6.14
N LEU A 17 14.37 -15.83 -5.18
CA LEU A 17 12.91 -15.87 -5.10
C LEU A 17 12.37 -14.81 -4.14
N CYS A 18 13.24 -13.96 -3.59
CA CYS A 18 12.89 -13.00 -2.57
C CYS A 18 12.77 -11.58 -3.11
N GLU A 19 11.89 -10.83 -2.48
CA GLU A 19 11.66 -9.42 -2.66
C GLU A 19 12.18 -8.64 -1.45
N ALA A 20 12.53 -7.38 -1.67
CA ALA A 20 12.80 -6.43 -0.61
C ALA A 20 11.48 -6.02 0.05
N HIS A 21 11.32 -6.33 1.34
CA HIS A 21 10.13 -5.99 2.10
C HIS A 21 10.48 -5.01 3.22
N HIS A 22 9.76 -3.90 3.31
CA HIS A 22 9.85 -2.99 4.44
C HIS A 22 9.17 -3.60 5.66
N ILE A 23 9.81 -3.56 6.82
CA ILE A 23 9.21 -3.96 8.09
C ILE A 23 8.11 -2.96 8.46
N ILE A 24 8.43 -1.67 8.43
CA ILE A 24 7.47 -0.57 8.51
C ILE A 24 7.42 0.11 7.13
N PRO A 25 6.29 0.07 6.40
CA PRO A 25 6.19 0.69 5.08
C PRO A 25 6.38 2.21 5.14
N TRP A 26 6.99 2.78 4.10
CA TRP A 26 7.19 4.24 3.95
C TRP A 26 5.86 5.03 3.95
N GLU A 27 4.80 4.45 3.37
CA GLU A 27 3.48 5.08 3.28
C GLU A 27 2.66 4.93 4.57
N SER A 28 3.12 4.13 5.54
CA SER A 28 2.46 4.03 6.84
C SER A 28 2.56 5.35 7.61
N PRO A 29 1.66 5.60 8.60
CA PRO A 29 1.77 6.74 9.49
C PRO A 29 3.11 6.82 10.23
N ALA A 30 3.74 5.67 10.53
CA ALA A 30 5.05 5.58 11.16
C ALA A 30 6.21 6.00 10.24
N ARG A 31 5.99 6.11 8.92
CA ARG A 31 6.99 6.58 7.93
C ARG A 31 8.32 5.81 8.00
N GLY A 32 8.26 4.48 7.96
CA GLY A 32 9.46 3.65 8.05
C GLY A 32 10.49 4.00 6.96
N PRO A 33 11.79 4.11 7.30
CA PRO A 33 12.82 4.53 6.35
C PRO A 33 13.10 3.45 5.31
N THR A 34 13.69 3.84 4.19
CA THR A 34 14.21 2.88 3.20
C THR A 34 15.70 2.66 3.44
N ASP A 35 16.00 1.71 4.32
CA ASP A 35 17.35 1.31 4.66
C ASP A 35 17.42 -0.21 4.96
N ILE A 36 18.61 -0.70 5.30
CA ILE A 36 18.80 -2.12 5.59
C ILE A 36 18.12 -2.51 6.90
N ASP A 37 18.09 -1.65 7.90
CA ASP A 37 17.59 -1.98 9.23
C ASP A 37 16.05 -2.10 9.26
N ASN A 38 15.36 -1.33 8.42
CA ASN A 38 13.91 -1.42 8.21
C ASN A 38 13.51 -2.31 7.01
N GLY A 39 14.45 -3.03 6.40
CA GLY A 39 14.17 -3.96 5.31
C GLY A 39 14.44 -5.42 5.70
N ALA A 40 13.80 -6.37 5.04
CA ALA A 40 14.16 -7.79 5.04
C ALA A 40 13.90 -8.46 3.68
N LEU A 41 14.59 -9.56 3.37
CA LEU A 41 14.22 -10.43 2.26
C LEU A 41 13.09 -11.39 2.62
N VAL A 42 12.06 -11.47 1.79
CA VAL A 42 10.95 -12.43 1.91
C VAL A 42 10.60 -12.98 0.53
N CYS A 43 10.30 -14.29 0.42
CA CYS A 43 9.78 -14.81 -0.85
C CYS A 43 8.36 -14.30 -1.11
N THR A 44 7.91 -14.32 -2.37
CA THR A 44 6.58 -13.83 -2.77
C THR A 44 5.45 -14.41 -1.92
N ASP A 45 5.47 -15.71 -1.60
CA ASP A 45 4.43 -16.34 -0.76
C ASP A 45 4.42 -15.77 0.67
N CYS A 46 5.60 -15.69 1.30
CA CYS A 46 5.73 -15.11 2.63
C CYS A 46 5.42 -13.61 2.64
N HIS A 47 5.71 -12.90 1.55
CA HIS A 47 5.44 -11.47 1.41
C HIS A 47 3.93 -11.20 1.45
N HIS A 48 3.16 -11.92 0.64
CA HIS A 48 1.70 -11.82 0.66
C HIS A 48 1.13 -12.25 2.01
N TRP A 49 1.62 -13.36 2.58
CA TRP A 49 1.15 -13.84 3.87
C TRP A 49 1.33 -12.80 4.99
N LEU A 50 2.46 -12.07 5.04
CA LEU A 50 2.68 -10.98 5.99
C LEU A 50 1.64 -9.86 5.84
N HIS A 51 1.38 -9.43 4.60
CA HIS A 51 0.41 -8.36 4.31
C HIS A 51 -1.04 -8.77 4.54
N GLU A 52 -1.40 -10.01 4.21
CA GLU A 52 -2.75 -10.54 4.39
C GLU A 52 -3.15 -10.63 5.86
N HIS A 53 -2.18 -10.89 6.74
CA HIS A 53 -2.39 -11.10 8.16
C HIS A 53 -1.98 -9.90 9.03
N ASP A 54 -1.66 -8.76 8.41
CA ASP A 54 -1.18 -7.54 9.08
C ASP A 54 -0.05 -7.84 10.09
N LEU A 55 0.96 -8.59 9.64
CA LEU A 55 2.14 -8.97 10.43
C LEU A 55 3.36 -8.15 10.01
N ILE A 56 4.23 -7.86 10.98
CA ILE A 56 5.57 -7.34 10.70
C ILE A 56 6.66 -8.31 11.16
N LEU A 57 7.84 -8.18 10.57
CA LEU A 57 9.04 -8.91 10.97
C LEU A 57 9.73 -8.25 12.17
N VAL A 58 10.29 -9.07 13.06
CA VAL A 58 11.12 -8.63 14.18
C VAL A 58 12.43 -9.40 14.11
N ARG A 59 13.55 -8.67 14.11
CA ARG A 59 14.88 -9.27 14.16
C ARG A 59 15.40 -9.26 15.58
N ASP A 60 15.78 -10.40 16.10
CA ASP A 60 16.57 -10.47 17.33
C ASP A 60 17.97 -9.90 17.06
N PRO A 61 18.41 -8.84 17.75
CA PRO A 61 19.71 -8.22 17.51
C PRO A 61 20.89 -9.14 17.92
N ASN A 62 20.68 -10.06 18.86
CA ASN A 62 21.71 -10.95 19.38
C ASN A 62 21.88 -12.19 18.51
N THR A 63 20.78 -12.79 18.06
CA THR A 63 20.82 -14.04 17.29
C THR A 63 20.69 -13.82 15.79
N GLY A 64 20.18 -12.67 15.37
CA GLY A 64 19.84 -12.38 13.98
C GLY A 64 18.64 -13.13 13.45
N THR A 65 17.94 -13.88 14.31
CA THR A 65 16.74 -14.64 13.96
C THR A 65 15.58 -13.70 13.68
N TRP A 66 14.80 -14.04 12.65
CA TRP A 66 13.57 -13.34 12.31
C TRP A 66 12.35 -14.04 12.89
N THR A 67 11.45 -13.28 13.49
CA THR A 67 10.13 -13.71 13.93
C THR A 67 9.08 -12.72 13.43
N THR A 68 7.80 -12.99 13.72
CA THR A 68 6.69 -12.07 13.38
C THR A 68 5.91 -11.67 14.60
N ARG A 69 5.27 -10.50 14.52
CA ARG A 69 4.22 -10.08 15.45
C ARG A 69 3.09 -9.36 14.69
N PRO A 70 1.89 -9.25 15.27
CA PRO A 70 0.87 -8.33 14.76
C PRO A 70 1.42 -6.91 14.64
N ALA A 71 1.11 -6.27 13.52
CA ALA A 71 1.40 -4.87 13.30
C ALA A 71 0.49 -3.98 14.15
N GLN A 72 1.02 -2.85 14.59
CA GLN A 72 0.20 -1.78 15.15
C GLN A 72 -0.46 -0.98 14.01
N PRO A 73 -1.61 -0.33 14.25
CA PRO A 73 -2.32 0.41 13.20
C PRO A 73 -1.49 1.49 12.48
N HIS A 74 -0.51 2.08 13.17
CA HIS A 74 0.37 3.10 12.60
C HIS A 74 1.56 2.52 11.82
N GLU A 75 1.81 1.21 11.92
CA GLU A 75 2.92 0.51 11.27
C GLU A 75 2.53 -0.10 9.92
N ILE A 76 1.26 -0.01 9.52
CA ILE A 76 0.75 -0.50 8.23
C ILE A 76 0.20 0.66 7.41
N VAL A 77 0.10 0.45 6.10
CA VAL A 77 -0.59 1.39 5.23
C VAL A 77 -2.09 1.25 5.50
N PRO A 78 -2.79 2.33 5.90
CA PRO A 78 -4.23 2.28 6.13
C PRO A 78 -4.92 1.87 4.83
N LYS A 79 -5.77 0.84 4.89
CA LYS A 79 -6.62 0.49 3.76
C LYS A 79 -7.45 1.74 3.44
N ARG A 80 -7.31 2.26 2.21
CA ARG A 80 -8.14 3.39 1.76
C ARG A 80 -9.59 2.98 1.98
N LYS A 81 -10.36 3.78 2.71
CA LYS A 81 -11.81 3.63 2.68
C LYS A 81 -12.23 3.77 1.22
N PRO A 82 -13.17 2.95 0.72
CA PRO A 82 -13.81 3.24 -0.56
C PRO A 82 -14.24 4.70 -0.53
N ALA A 83 -13.95 5.44 -1.60
CA ALA A 83 -14.49 6.79 -1.72
C ALA A 83 -16.00 6.67 -1.57
N GLU A 84 -16.57 7.40 -0.61
CA GLU A 84 -18.01 7.58 -0.56
C GLU A 84 -18.43 8.14 -1.94
N PRO A 85 -19.49 7.63 -2.58
CA PRO A 85 -19.89 8.14 -3.88
C PRO A 85 -20.10 9.65 -3.73
N GLU A 86 -19.38 10.45 -4.53
CA GLU A 86 -19.60 11.89 -4.54
C GLU A 86 -21.09 12.16 -4.79
N PRO A 87 -21.70 13.13 -4.07
CA PRO A 87 -23.08 13.50 -4.35
C PRO A 87 -23.17 13.90 -5.82
N ALA A 88 -24.18 13.37 -6.52
CA ALA A 88 -24.42 13.69 -7.92
C ALA A 88 -24.41 15.21 -8.12
N PRO A 89 -23.80 15.72 -9.20
CA PRO A 89 -23.79 17.15 -9.45
C PRO A 89 -25.25 17.64 -9.49
N SER A 90 -25.57 18.64 -8.67
CA SER A 90 -26.82 19.37 -8.76
C SER A 90 -26.89 19.99 -10.15
N GLY A 91 -27.61 19.35 -11.05
CA GLY A 91 -27.77 19.84 -12.42
C GLY A 91 -28.59 21.13 -12.40
N ASP A 92 -27.94 22.27 -12.63
CA ASP A 92 -28.62 23.45 -13.13
C ASP A 92 -29.16 23.10 -14.54
N VAL A 93 -30.48 22.97 -14.63
CA VAL A 93 -31.19 22.84 -15.91
C VAL A 93 -31.04 24.19 -16.63
N PRO A 94 -30.37 24.27 -17.81
CA PRO A 94 -30.33 25.53 -18.54
C PRO A 94 -31.74 25.87 -19.05
N GLU A 95 -32.18 27.11 -18.79
CA GLU A 95 -33.44 27.64 -19.30
C GLU A 95 -33.51 27.56 -20.84
N PRO A 96 -34.68 27.23 -21.42
CA PRO A 96 -34.84 27.15 -22.86
C PRO A 96 -34.67 28.54 -23.48
N ARG A 97 -33.77 28.65 -24.46
CA ARG A 97 -33.60 29.86 -25.27
C ARG A 97 -34.81 30.01 -26.20
N ASP A 98 -35.55 31.09 -26.02
CA ASP A 98 -36.60 31.53 -26.94
C ASP A 98 -36.03 31.65 -28.37
N GLN A 99 -36.62 30.90 -29.30
CA GLN A 99 -36.33 31.01 -30.72
C GLN A 99 -37.12 32.20 -31.30
N ALA A 100 -36.41 33.24 -31.71
CA ALA A 100 -36.98 34.30 -32.52
C ALA A 100 -37.24 33.77 -33.95
N PRO A 101 -38.45 33.92 -34.53
CA PRO A 101 -38.65 33.62 -35.93
C PRO A 101 -38.10 34.74 -36.82
N THR A 102 -37.25 34.27 -37.73
CA THR A 102 -36.80 34.78 -39.01
C THR A 102 -37.71 35.81 -39.70
N ALA A 103 -37.10 36.92 -40.13
CA ALA A 103 -37.66 37.86 -41.07
C ALA A 103 -37.98 37.20 -42.43
N GLN A 104 -39.14 37.55 -43.00
CA GLN A 104 -39.41 37.40 -44.42
C GLN A 104 -40.52 38.38 -44.85
N SER A 105 -40.50 38.72 -46.15
CA SER A 105 -41.39 39.63 -46.92
C SER A 105 -40.88 41.07 -46.93
N GLY A 106 -40.61 41.73 -48.06
CA GLY A 106 -40.81 41.42 -49.48
C GLY A 106 -40.50 42.68 -50.28
#